data_AF-A0A1D2R9U5-F1
#
_entry.id   AF-A0A1D2R9U5-F1
#
_cell.length_a   1.000
_cell.length_b   1.000
_cell.length_c   1.000
_cell.angle_alpha   90.00
_cell.angle_beta   90.00
_cell.angle_gamma   90.00
#
_symmetry.space_group_name_H-M   'P 1'
#
loop_
_entity.id
_entity.type
_entity.pdbx_description
1 polymer ?
#
loop_
_entity_poly.entity_id
_entity_poly.type
_entity_poly.pdbx_seq_one_letter_code
_entity_poly.pdbx_strand_id
1 'polypeptide(L)'
;MPTIDSYGFGHIKIDGKSYYNDVIIFPEKVSIPWWRKEGHKLHADDLKPIFDYMPGVLIVGTGSSGFMEVPEETRRYIEKRNIGLVVEKTKAACDTYNRIRDEKVVAALHLTC
;
A
#
# COMPACT_ATOMS: atom_id res chain seq x y z
N MET A 1 -4.26 -13.34 -7.02
CA MET A 1 -3.43 -12.18 -6.67
C MET A 1 -3.61 -11.11 -7.71
N PRO A 2 -4.19 -9.96 -7.33
CA PRO A 2 -4.46 -8.88 -8.27
C PRO A 2 -3.18 -8.39 -8.95
N THR A 3 -3.23 -8.09 -10.24
CA THR A 3 -2.12 -7.55 -11.03
C THR A 3 -2.38 -6.08 -11.32
N ILE A 4 -1.39 -5.22 -11.05
CA ILE A 4 -1.49 -3.79 -11.38
C ILE A 4 -1.17 -3.64 -12.87
N ASP A 5 -2.17 -3.28 -13.68
CA ASP A 5 -1.99 -3.05 -15.11
C ASP A 5 -1.30 -1.71 -15.38
N SER A 6 -1.71 -0.67 -14.64
CA SER A 6 -1.17 0.68 -14.78
C SER A 6 -1.44 1.55 -13.56
N TYR A 7 -0.61 2.57 -13.39
CA TYR A 7 -0.76 3.62 -12.38
C TYR A 7 -0.52 4.99 -13.00
N GLY A 8 -1.34 5.97 -12.61
CA GLY A 8 -1.19 7.40 -12.90
C GLY A 8 -1.66 8.23 -11.70
N PHE A 9 -1.45 9.55 -11.76
CA PHE A 9 -1.86 10.43 -10.65
C PHE A 9 -3.38 10.35 -10.41
N GLY A 10 -3.78 9.95 -9.20
CA GLY A 10 -5.17 9.77 -8.79
C GLY A 10 -5.88 8.58 -9.44
N HIS A 11 -5.17 7.68 -10.12
CA HIS A 11 -5.78 6.56 -10.84
C HIS A 11 -4.88 5.31 -10.86
N ILE A 12 -5.49 4.16 -10.65
CA ILE A 12 -4.81 2.86 -10.80
C ILE A 12 -5.75 1.86 -11.47
N LYS A 13 -5.20 1.03 -12.35
CA LYS A 13 -5.92 -0.07 -13.00
C LYS A 13 -5.37 -1.40 -12.50
N ILE A 14 -6.25 -2.25 -11.98
CA ILE A 14 -5.91 -3.55 -11.39
C ILE A 14 -6.89 -4.59 -11.95
N ASP A 15 -6.36 -5.66 -12.54
CA ASP A 15 -7.13 -6.73 -13.20
C ASP A 15 -8.21 -6.20 -14.16
N GLY A 16 -7.86 -5.24 -15.01
CA GLY A 16 -8.78 -4.63 -15.96
C GLY A 16 -9.68 -3.52 -15.36
N LYS A 17 -9.78 -3.41 -14.04
CA LYS A 17 -10.71 -2.47 -13.36
C LYS A 17 -9.99 -1.20 -12.89
N SER A 18 -10.63 -0.05 -13.12
CA SER A 18 -10.10 1.26 -12.71
C SER A 18 -10.56 1.66 -11.32
N TYR A 19 -9.65 2.28 -10.58
CA TYR A 19 -9.84 2.81 -9.23
C TYR A 19 -9.30 4.24 -9.16
N TYR A 20 -9.96 5.08 -8.37
CA TYR A 20 -9.67 6.53 -8.26
C TYR A 20 -9.47 6.98 -6.80
N ASN A 21 -9.41 6.02 -5.87
CA ASN A 21 -9.15 6.26 -4.46
C ASN A 21 -7.93 5.44 -4.06
N ASP A 22 -7.28 5.84 -2.97
CA ASP A 22 -6.26 5.04 -2.30
C ASP A 22 -6.75 3.59 -2.09
N VAL A 23 -5.85 2.63 -2.36
CA VAL A 23 -6.19 1.20 -2.37
C VAL A 23 -5.28 0.42 -1.42
N ILE A 24 -5.81 -0.65 -0.84
CA ILE A 24 -5.00 -1.73 -0.29
C ILE A 24 -5.20 -2.97 -1.15
N ILE A 25 -4.13 -3.56 -1.65
CA ILE A 25 -4.14 -4.77 -2.47
C ILE A 25 -3.72 -5.94 -1.58
N PHE A 26 -4.64 -6.86 -1.34
CA PHE A 26 -4.41 -8.16 -0.72
C PHE A 26 -4.32 -9.26 -1.80
N PRO A 27 -3.72 -10.41 -1.49
CA PRO A 27 -3.61 -11.53 -2.44
C PRO A 27 -4.97 -12.04 -2.98
N GLU A 28 -6.05 -11.91 -2.21
CA GLU A 28 -7.39 -12.36 -2.61
C GLU A 28 -8.30 -11.22 -3.08
N LYS A 29 -7.97 -9.95 -2.79
CA LYS A 29 -8.89 -8.83 -3.04
C LYS A 29 -8.20 -7.47 -3.13
N VAL A 30 -8.86 -6.54 -3.82
CA VAL A 30 -8.56 -5.10 -3.74
C VAL A 30 -9.56 -4.48 -2.76
N SER A 31 -9.05 -3.87 -1.69
CA SER A 31 -9.83 -3.19 -0.67
C SER A 31 -9.85 -1.68 -0.94
N ILE A 32 -11.04 -1.12 -1.06
CA ILE A 32 -11.30 0.29 -1.30
C ILE A 32 -12.49 0.81 -0.50
N PRO A 33 -12.54 2.11 -0.21
CA PRO A 33 -11.39 3.04 -0.20
C PRO A 33 -10.47 2.76 1.01
N TRP A 34 -9.18 3.08 0.88
CA TRP A 34 -8.27 3.14 2.03
C TRP A 34 -8.32 4.53 2.68
N TRP A 35 -9.05 4.63 3.78
CA TRP A 35 -9.12 5.87 4.56
C TRP A 35 -7.98 5.94 5.58
N ARG A 36 -7.29 7.08 5.60
CA ARG A 36 -6.22 7.40 6.54
C ARG A 36 -6.65 8.54 7.45
N LYS A 37 -6.14 8.55 8.69
CA LYS A 37 -6.37 9.63 9.65
C LYS A 37 -5.84 10.98 9.16
N GLU A 38 -4.71 10.95 8.45
CA GLU A 38 -4.06 12.13 7.90
C GLU A 38 -3.50 11.84 6.49
N GLY A 39 -3.57 12.83 5.60
CA GLY A 39 -3.12 12.70 4.21
C GLY A 39 -1.61 12.58 4.05
N HIS A 40 -0.81 13.18 4.94
CA HIS A 40 0.65 13.21 4.82
C HIS A 40 1.39 12.31 5.81
N LYS A 41 0.67 11.59 6.67
CA LYS A 41 1.27 10.78 7.71
C LYS A 41 0.55 9.45 7.83
N LEU A 42 1.29 8.35 7.71
CA LEU A 42 0.75 7.01 7.85
C LEU A 42 0.77 6.58 9.32
N HIS A 43 -0.40 6.44 9.93
CA HIS A 43 -0.52 5.94 11.30
C HIS A 43 -0.68 4.42 11.33
N ALA A 44 -0.25 3.78 12.42
CA ALA A 44 -0.50 2.34 12.61
C ALA A 44 -2.01 2.00 12.53
N ASP A 45 -2.88 2.87 13.02
CA ASP A 45 -4.33 2.65 12.97
C ASP A 45 -4.89 2.59 11.53
N ASP A 46 -4.22 3.25 10.58
CA ASP A 46 -4.59 3.21 9.15
C ASP A 46 -4.31 1.84 8.51
N LEU A 47 -3.52 1.00 9.20
CA LEU A 47 -3.06 -0.31 8.75
C LEU A 47 -3.77 -1.45 9.48
N LYS A 48 -4.82 -1.18 10.27
CA LYS A 48 -5.55 -2.22 11.01
C LYS A 48 -5.95 -3.43 10.15
N PRO A 49 -6.55 -3.27 8.94
CA PRO A 49 -6.89 -4.42 8.10
C PRO A 49 -5.68 -5.26 7.68
N ILE A 50 -4.50 -4.62 7.58
CA ILE A 50 -3.25 -5.28 7.21
C ILE A 50 -2.70 -6.07 8.40
N PHE A 51 -2.82 -5.53 9.62
CA PHE A 51 -2.46 -6.27 10.83
C PHE A 51 -3.41 -7.42 11.14
N ASP A 52 -4.68 -7.31 10.76
CA ASP A 52 -5.63 -8.42 10.86
C ASP A 52 -5.27 -9.55 9.85
N TYR A 53 -4.70 -9.19 8.68
CA TYR A 53 -4.24 -10.15 7.66
C TYR A 53 -2.85 -10.77 7.96
N MET A 54 -1.96 -10.05 8.65
CA MET A 54 -0.59 -10.48 8.97
C MET A 54 0.25 -10.90 7.75
N PRO A 55 0.53 -9.99 6.79
CA PRO A 55 1.38 -10.31 5.64
C PRO A 55 2.84 -10.51 6.05
N GLY A 56 3.61 -11.21 5.21
CA GLY A 56 5.07 -11.26 5.36
C GLY A 56 5.75 -9.96 4.93
N VAL A 57 5.18 -9.27 3.93
CA VAL A 57 5.70 -7.99 3.43
C VAL A 57 4.56 -7.00 3.20
N LEU A 58 4.73 -5.78 3.69
CA LEU A 58 3.92 -4.62 3.39
C LEU A 58 4.71 -3.64 2.50
N ILE A 59 4.15 -3.34 1.33
CA ILE A 59 4.63 -2.27 0.45
C ILE A 59 3.76 -1.04 0.66
N VAL A 60 4.37 0.10 0.93
CA VAL A 60 3.69 1.39 1.09
C VAL A 60 4.07 2.31 -0.07
N GLY A 61 3.07 2.71 -0.85
CA GLY A 61 3.18 3.76 -1.86
C GLY A 61 2.87 5.12 -1.25
N THR A 62 3.85 6.01 -1.20
CA THR A 62 3.76 7.32 -0.50
C THR A 62 3.23 8.47 -1.35
N GLY A 63 2.54 8.17 -2.45
CA GLY A 63 2.11 9.13 -3.45
C GLY A 63 3.10 9.31 -4.60
N SER A 64 2.72 10.10 -5.60
CA SER A 64 3.55 10.48 -6.74
C SER A 64 4.75 11.32 -6.31
N SER A 65 4.54 12.24 -5.38
CA SER A 65 5.59 13.15 -4.88
C SER A 65 6.37 12.53 -3.73
N GLY A 66 5.75 11.61 -2.99
CA GLY A 66 6.34 10.96 -1.84
C GLY A 66 6.27 11.79 -0.56
N PHE A 67 5.27 12.67 -0.43
CA PHE A 67 5.12 13.53 0.74
C PHE A 67 4.42 12.83 1.91
N MET A 68 3.77 11.69 1.68
CA MET A 68 3.27 10.86 2.75
C MET A 68 4.44 10.22 3.51
N GLU A 69 4.66 10.65 4.75
CA GLU A 69 5.65 10.08 5.65
C GLU A 69 5.13 8.80 6.30
N VAL A 70 6.04 7.85 6.52
CA VAL A 70 5.83 6.70 7.39
C VAL A 70 6.68 6.94 8.65
N PRO A 71 6.09 7.43 9.75
CA PRO A 71 6.80 7.76 10.97
C PRO A 71 7.51 6.54 11.57
N GLU A 72 8.60 6.78 12.30
CA GLU A 72 9.36 5.74 12.99
C GLU A 72 8.50 4.90 13.94
N GLU A 73 7.50 5.50 14.59
CA GLU A 73 6.55 4.76 15.42
C GLU A 73 5.77 3.72 14.62
N THR A 74 5.22 4.12 13.47
CA THR A 74 4.51 3.22 12.56
C THR A 74 5.44 2.13 12.02
N ARG A 75 6.68 2.47 11.64
CA ARG A 75 7.70 1.50 11.19
C ARG A 75 7.99 0.45 12.26
N ARG A 76 8.27 0.89 13.49
CA ARG A 76 8.49 -0.01 14.64
C ARG A 76 7.28 -0.87 14.95
N TYR A 77 6.07 -0.34 14.79
CA TYR A 77 4.84 -1.10 15.01
C TYR A 77 4.65 -2.23 14.00
N ILE A 78 5.03 -2.00 12.74
CA ILE A 78 5.05 -2.99 11.65
C ILE A 78 6.14 -4.04 11.91
N GLU A 79 7.36 -3.59 12.23
CA GLU A 79 8.51 -4.47 12.50
C GLU A 79 8.28 -5.40 13.69
N LYS A 80 7.69 -4.91 14.79
CA LYS A 80 7.33 -5.72 15.96
C LYS A 80 6.36 -6.88 15.66
N ARG A 81 5.69 -6.85 14.50
CA ARG A 81 4.81 -7.91 14.02
C ARG A 81 5.49 -8.85 13.03
N ASN A 82 6.81 -8.72 12.85
CA ASN A 82 7.62 -9.46 11.88
C ASN A 82 7.15 -9.26 10.43
N ILE A 83 6.63 -8.07 10.12
CA ILE A 83 6.21 -7.70 8.77
C ILE A 83 7.37 -6.91 8.13
N GLY A 84 7.89 -7.40 7.00
CA GLY A 84 8.86 -6.65 6.21
C GLY A 84 8.22 -5.39 5.63
N LEU A 85 8.92 -4.26 5.65
CA LEU A 85 8.38 -2.98 5.18
C LEU A 85 9.19 -2.45 4.00
N VAL A 86 8.50 -2.19 2.89
CA VAL A 86 9.03 -1.47 1.72
C VAL A 86 8.29 -0.15 1.61
N VAL A 87 9.01 0.98 1.55
CA VAL A 87 8.40 2.32 1.42
C VAL A 87 8.99 2.99 0.18
N GLU A 88 8.14 3.27 -0.81
CA GLU A 88 8.54 3.83 -2.10
C GLU A 88 7.49 4.82 -2.60
N LYS A 89 7.87 5.67 -3.57
CA LYS A 89 6.88 6.43 -4.34
C LYS A 89 5.92 5.47 -5.04
N THR A 90 4.65 5.83 -5.16
CA THR A 90 3.59 4.89 -5.60
C THR A 90 3.89 4.22 -6.93
N LYS A 91 4.52 4.90 -7.89
CA LYS A 91 4.90 4.26 -9.16
C LYS A 91 5.89 3.11 -8.96
N ALA A 92 6.95 3.33 -8.19
CA ALA A 92 7.93 2.29 -7.87
C ALA A 92 7.32 1.18 -7.01
N ALA A 93 6.48 1.54 -6.03
CA ALA A 93 5.75 0.59 -5.22
C ALA A 93 4.86 -0.36 -6.06
N CYS A 94 4.20 0.15 -7.11
CA CYS A 94 3.43 -0.68 -8.03
C CYS A 94 4.32 -1.68 -8.79
N ASP A 95 5.47 -1.21 -9.29
CA ASP A 95 6.42 -2.06 -10.03
C ASP A 95 7.04 -3.12 -9.11
N THR A 96 7.39 -2.75 -7.87
CA THR A 96 7.86 -3.66 -6.83
C THR A 96 6.80 -4.69 -6.47
N TYR A 97 5.55 -4.27 -6.21
CA TYR A 97 4.44 -5.19 -5.95
C TYR A 97 4.30 -6.21 -7.07
N ASN A 98 4.22 -5.76 -8.33
CA ASN A 98 4.08 -6.68 -9.45
C ASN A 98 5.26 -7.66 -9.55
N ARG A 99 6.48 -7.25 -9.23
CA ARG A 99 7.66 -8.10 -9.28
C ARG A 99 7.68 -9.17 -8.20
N ILE A 100 7.22 -8.87 -6.99
CA ILE A 100 7.33 -9.78 -5.84
C ILE A 100 6.00 -10.37 -5.35
N ARG A 101 4.87 -10.04 -6.00
CA ARG A 101 3.53 -10.46 -5.58
C ARG A 101 3.45 -11.97 -5.30
N ASP A 102 3.07 -12.30 -4.08
CA ASP A 102 2.79 -13.65 -3.59
C ASP A 102 1.66 -13.61 -2.54
N GLU A 103 1.36 -14.75 -1.92
CA GLU A 103 0.31 -14.90 -0.89
C GLU A 103 0.59 -14.15 0.44
N LYS A 104 1.79 -13.60 0.61
CA LYS A 104 2.27 -12.89 1.81
C LYS A 104 2.56 -11.42 1.54
N VAL A 105 2.39 -10.92 0.32
CA VAL A 105 2.62 -9.51 -0.03
C VAL A 105 1.31 -8.75 -0.04
N VAL A 106 1.28 -7.63 0.68
CA VAL A 106 0.20 -6.64 0.65
C VAL A 106 0.77 -5.28 0.26
N ALA A 107 0.01 -4.51 -0.53
CA ALA A 107 0.39 -3.15 -0.90
C ALA A 107 -0.67 -2.13 -0.46
N ALA A 108 -0.26 -1.06 0.20
CA ALA A 108 -1.10 0.09 0.53
C ALA A 108 -0.62 1.30 -0.28
N LEU A 109 -1.42 1.80 -1.21
CA LEU A 109 -0.99 2.72 -2.25
C LEU A 109 -1.77 4.03 -2.18
N HIS A 110 -1.06 5.12 -1.86
CA HIS A 110 -1.58 6.47 -2.00
C HIS A 110 -1.49 6.92 -3.46
N LEU A 111 -2.61 7.27 -4.09
CA LEU A 111 -2.61 7.53 -5.54
C LEU A 111 -2.28 8.97 -5.93
N THR A 112 -2.24 9.91 -4.98
CA THR A 112 -1.99 11.33 -5.21
C THR A 112 -0.68 11.80 -4.59
N CYS A 113 -0.62 12.98 -3.96
CA CYS A 113 0.61 13.57 -3.39
C CYS A 113 0.71 13.38 -1.87
#